data_AF-A0AAP2Z7X4-F1
#
_entry.id   AF-A0AAP2Z7X4-F1
#
_cell.length_a   1.000
_cell.length_b   1.000
_cell.length_c   1.000
_cell.angle_alpha   90.00
_cell.angle_beta   90.00
_cell.angle_gamma   90.00
#
_symmetry.space_group_name_H-M   'P 1'
#
loop_
_entity.id
_entity.type
_entity.pdbx_description
1 polymer ?
#
loop_
_entity_poly.entity_id
_entity_poly.type
_entity_poly.pdbx_seq_one_letter_code
_entity_poly.pdbx_strand_id
1 'polypeptide(L)'
;MDKDSLPQWAWLLLALMAAAVFANAIALGLGISEDWQVAVVVTAMSPVLIYVGVWYEKERQHYWEQSRAKIVGDLLFLLTGAAIGSGIAIALTLDLIGNRILRDIIAMIGGFLTGWLLFWWRNPSLYRLTD
;
A
#
# COMPACT_ATOMS: atom_id res chain seq x y z
N MET A 1 2.96 -0.28 20.88
CA MET A 1 1.53 -0.42 20.55
C MET A 1 1.14 -1.83 20.91
N ASP A 2 0.18 -2.01 21.81
CA ASP A 2 -0.27 -3.34 22.19
C ASP A 2 -1.20 -3.88 21.09
N LYS A 3 -0.80 -4.97 20.43
CA LYS A 3 -1.55 -5.56 19.30
C LYS A 3 -2.88 -6.18 19.74
N ASP A 4 -3.02 -6.44 21.04
CA ASP A 4 -4.17 -7.12 21.62
C ASP A 4 -5.23 -6.13 22.13
N SER A 5 -4.98 -4.82 22.06
CA SER A 5 -5.95 -3.81 22.54
C SER A 5 -7.16 -3.63 21.63
N LEU A 6 -7.05 -4.01 20.35
CA LEU A 6 -8.14 -3.96 19.38
C LEU A 6 -8.06 -5.16 18.42
N PRO A 7 -9.20 -5.60 17.85
CA PRO A 7 -9.21 -6.57 16.77
C PRO A 7 -8.40 -6.10 15.55
N GLN A 8 -7.83 -7.04 14.79
CA GLN A 8 -7.04 -6.75 13.58
C GLN A 8 -7.73 -5.80 12.60
N TRP A 9 -9.03 -6.00 12.36
CA TRP A 9 -9.80 -5.16 11.44
C TRP A 9 -9.92 -3.71 11.93
N ALA A 10 -9.98 -3.48 13.24
CA ALA A 10 -10.08 -2.14 13.81
C ALA A 10 -8.77 -1.37 13.62
N TRP A 11 -7.63 -2.02 13.85
CA TRP A 11 -6.33 -1.44 13.56
C TRP A 11 -6.12 -1.16 12.08
N LEU A 12 -6.55 -2.08 11.22
CA LEU A 12 -6.51 -1.90 9.78
C LEU A 12 -7.28 -0.65 9.35
N LEU A 13 -8.53 -0.52 9.79
CA LEU A 13 -9.38 0.63 9.45
C LEU A 13 -8.80 1.95 9.97
N LEU A 14 -8.29 1.97 11.21
CA LEU A 14 -7.70 3.16 11.80
C LEU A 14 -6.44 3.59 11.03
N ALA A 15 -5.57 2.64 10.69
CA ALA A 15 -4.37 2.92 9.92
C ALA A 15 -4.69 3.35 8.48
N LEU A 16 -5.67 2.74 7.83
CA LEU A 16 -6.13 3.13 6.49
C LEU A 16 -6.73 4.54 6.51
N MET A 17 -7.54 4.86 7.52
CA MET A 17 -8.10 6.20 7.71
C MET A 17 -6.98 7.23 7.90
N ALA A 18 -6.01 6.95 8.77
CA ALA A 18 -4.87 7.84 8.99
C ALA A 18 -4.07 8.07 7.70
N ALA A 19 -3.79 7.00 6.95
CA ALA A 19 -3.11 7.08 5.65
C ALA A 19 -3.92 7.89 4.62
N ALA A 20 -5.24 7.70 4.57
CA ALA A 20 -6.13 8.45 3.67
C ALA A 20 -6.10 9.95 3.98
N VAL A 21 -6.28 10.32 5.25
CA VAL A 21 -6.27 11.72 5.67
C VAL A 21 -4.93 12.37 5.37
N PHE A 22 -3.83 11.67 5.70
CA PHE A 22 -2.48 12.15 5.42
C PHE A 22 -2.22 12.33 3.91
N ALA A 23 -2.63 11.36 3.09
CA ALA A 23 -2.48 11.44 1.64
C ALA A 23 -3.27 12.60 1.04
N ASN A 24 -4.52 12.80 1.48
CA ASN A 24 -5.35 13.91 1.01
C ASN A 24 -4.75 15.26 1.43
N ALA A 25 -4.22 15.37 2.65
CA ALA A 25 -3.54 16.58 3.10
C ALA A 25 -2.30 16.90 2.25
N ILE A 26 -1.49 15.88 1.91
CA ILE A 26 -0.35 16.03 1.00
C ILE A 26 -0.81 16.45 -0.39
N ALA A 27 -1.81 15.77 -0.94
CA ALA A 27 -2.29 16.04 -2.28
C ALA A 27 -2.82 17.47 -2.41
N LEU A 28 -3.55 17.95 -1.39
CA LEU A 28 -4.01 19.32 -1.30
C LEU A 28 -2.86 20.32 -1.19
N GLY A 29 -1.90 20.05 -0.28
CA GLY A 29 -0.74 20.92 -0.07
C GLY A 29 0.19 21.06 -1.27
N LEU A 30 0.26 20.03 -2.12
CA LEU A 30 1.06 20.01 -3.35
C LEU A 30 0.27 20.40 -4.61
N GLY A 31 -1.03 20.67 -4.50
CA GLY A 31 -1.88 21.04 -5.64
C GLY A 31 -2.03 19.90 -6.67
N ILE A 32 -2.03 18.64 -6.22
CA ILE A 32 -2.16 17.49 -7.10
C ILE A 32 -3.58 17.46 -7.69
N SER A 33 -3.64 17.41 -9.03
CA SER A 33 -4.89 17.32 -9.78
C SER A 33 -5.71 16.11 -9.35
N GLU A 34 -7.03 16.27 -9.35
CA GLU A 34 -7.99 15.25 -8.92
C GLU A 34 -7.81 13.87 -9.56
N ASP A 35 -7.38 13.82 -10.83
CA ASP A 35 -7.15 12.56 -11.55
C ASP A 35 -5.99 11.72 -10.98
N TRP A 36 -5.05 12.36 -10.29
CA TRP A 36 -3.84 11.73 -9.75
C TRP A 36 -3.88 11.57 -8.22
N GLN A 37 -4.90 12.12 -7.55
CA GLN A 37 -5.04 12.02 -6.10
C GLN A 37 -5.16 10.57 -5.63
N VAL A 38 -5.85 9.72 -6.40
CA VAL A 38 -6.00 8.30 -6.08
C VAL A 38 -4.64 7.59 -6.00
N ALA A 39 -3.68 7.93 -6.87
CA ALA A 39 -2.34 7.35 -6.83
C ALA A 39 -1.62 7.67 -5.51
N VAL A 40 -1.78 8.89 -5.00
CA VAL A 40 -1.18 9.32 -3.71
C VAL A 40 -1.83 8.58 -2.55
N VAL A 41 -3.16 8.48 -2.55
CA VAL A 41 -3.92 7.74 -1.53
C VAL A 41 -3.52 6.28 -1.50
N VAL A 42 -3.47 5.61 -2.66
CA VAL A 42 -3.08 4.19 -2.78
C VAL A 42 -1.65 3.99 -2.33
N THR A 43 -0.74 4.87 -2.73
CA THR A 43 0.66 4.83 -2.32
C THR A 43 0.80 4.94 -0.80
N ALA A 44 0.04 5.83 -0.16
CA ALA A 44 0.05 5.97 1.30
C ALA A 44 -0.63 4.79 2.03
N MET A 45 -1.65 4.17 1.44
CA MET A 45 -2.36 3.03 2.03
C MET A 45 -1.61 1.70 1.85
N SER A 46 -0.78 1.56 0.83
CA SER A 46 -0.12 0.30 0.50
C SER A 46 0.74 -0.27 1.65
N PRO A 47 1.48 0.52 2.45
CA PRO A 47 2.17 0.03 3.63
C PRO A 47 1.22 -0.52 4.68
N VAL A 48 0.07 0.13 4.88
CA VAL A 48 -0.91 -0.32 5.88
C VAL A 48 -1.38 -1.72 5.58
N LEU A 49 -1.76 -2.00 4.32
CA LEU A 49 -2.28 -3.30 3.92
C LEU A 49 -1.26 -4.43 4.10
N ILE A 50 0.01 -4.17 3.79
CA ILE A 50 1.06 -5.18 3.86
C ILE A 50 1.57 -5.35 5.29
N TYR A 51 1.86 -4.26 5.98
CA TYR A 51 2.48 -4.32 7.30
C TYR A 51 1.49 -4.71 8.39
N VAL A 52 0.20 -4.33 8.30
CA VAL A 52 -0.81 -4.87 9.24
C VAL A 52 -0.98 -6.37 9.04
N GLY A 53 -0.95 -6.85 7.79
CA GLY A 53 -0.96 -8.29 7.49
C GLY A 53 0.23 -9.02 8.11
N VAL A 54 1.45 -8.51 7.90
CA VAL A 54 2.69 -9.08 8.45
C VAL A 54 2.76 -8.99 9.97
N TRP A 55 2.24 -7.92 10.58
CA TRP A 55 2.21 -7.76 12.04
C TRP A 55 1.32 -8.82 12.70
N TYR A 56 0.11 -9.02 12.20
CA TYR A 56 -0.85 -9.92 12.84
C TYR A 56 -0.53 -11.40 12.65
N GLU A 57 0.08 -11.77 11.52
CA GLU A 57 0.38 -13.15 11.19
C GLU A 57 1.63 -13.63 11.95
N LYS A 58 1.44 -14.53 12.92
CA LYS A 58 2.52 -15.00 13.83
C LYS A 58 3.73 -15.55 13.07
N GLU A 59 3.48 -16.30 12.00
CA GLU A 59 4.53 -16.89 11.15
C GLU A 59 5.40 -15.83 10.46
N ARG A 60 4.85 -14.64 10.21
CA ARG A 60 5.53 -13.54 9.52
C ARG A 60 6.14 -12.50 10.47
N GLN A 61 5.97 -12.65 11.79
CA GLN A 61 6.48 -11.68 12.77
C GLN A 61 8.01 -11.58 12.78
N HIS A 62 8.72 -12.63 12.38
CA HIS A 62 10.18 -12.62 12.22
C HIS A 62 10.66 -11.57 11.19
N TYR A 63 9.76 -11.05 10.35
CA TYR A 63 10.05 -9.89 9.50
C TYR A 63 10.59 -8.69 10.29
N TRP A 64 10.04 -8.46 11.49
CA TRP A 64 10.37 -7.31 12.32
C TRP A 64 11.72 -7.42 13.03
N GLU A 65 12.35 -8.59 12.98
CA GLU A 65 13.71 -8.83 13.49
C GLU A 65 14.78 -8.42 12.46
N GLN A 66 14.37 -8.12 11.22
CA GLN A 66 15.28 -7.67 10.16
C GLN A 66 15.87 -6.29 10.46
N SER A 67 17.02 -6.00 9.84
CA SER A 67 17.65 -4.69 9.97
C SER A 67 16.74 -3.55 9.52
N ARG A 68 16.82 -2.40 10.20
CA ARG A 68 16.06 -1.18 9.83
C ARG A 68 16.29 -0.78 8.38
N ALA A 69 17.51 -0.95 7.87
CA ALA A 69 17.85 -0.66 6.48
C ALA A 69 17.05 -1.55 5.50
N LYS A 70 16.86 -2.83 5.83
CA LYS A 70 16.02 -3.73 5.03
C LYS A 70 14.56 -3.30 5.04
N ILE A 71 14.00 -3.00 6.22
CA ILE A 71 12.59 -2.56 6.35
C ILE A 71 12.34 -1.27 5.57
N VAL A 72 13.21 -0.27 5.71
CA VAL A 72 13.11 0.99 4.94
C VAL A 72 13.23 0.72 3.43
N GLY A 73 14.15 -0.15 3.02
CA GLY A 73 14.27 -0.54 1.61
C GLY A 73 13.00 -1.20 1.07
N ASP A 74 12.39 -2.10 1.84
CA ASP A 74 11.15 -2.77 1.44
C ASP A 74 9.98 -1.79 1.38
N LEU A 75 9.89 -0.84 2.31
CA LEU A 75 8.92 0.25 2.29
C LEU A 75 9.08 1.10 1.02
N LEU A 76 10.30 1.49 0.66
CA LEU A 76 10.55 2.27 -0.55
C LEU A 76 10.14 1.50 -1.82
N PHE A 77 10.46 0.21 -1.91
CA PHE A 77 10.03 -0.64 -3.02
C PHE A 77 8.51 -0.73 -3.12
N LEU A 78 7.85 -0.91 -1.98
CA LEU A 78 6.40 -0.96 -1.91
C LEU A 78 5.76 0.36 -2.36
N LEU A 79 6.21 1.49 -1.83
CA LEU A 79 5.71 2.82 -2.20
C LEU A 79 5.93 3.08 -3.69
N THR A 80 7.12 2.75 -4.20
CA THR A 80 7.46 2.92 -5.62
C THR A 80 6.58 2.04 -6.51
N GLY A 81 6.39 0.77 -6.14
CA GLY A 81 5.51 -0.13 -6.87
C GLY A 81 4.06 0.34 -6.88
N ALA A 82 3.56 0.82 -5.75
CA ALA A 82 2.22 1.36 -5.64
C ALA A 82 2.01 2.62 -6.50
N ALA A 83 2.96 3.56 -6.45
CA ALA A 83 2.92 4.77 -7.25
C ALA A 83 3.00 4.47 -8.76
N ILE A 84 3.93 3.61 -9.18
CA ILE A 84 4.09 3.23 -10.59
C ILE A 84 2.87 2.44 -11.08
N GLY A 85 2.43 1.43 -10.33
CA GLY A 85 1.30 0.58 -10.72
C GLY A 85 0.00 1.36 -10.84
N SER A 86 -0.27 2.26 -9.90
CA SER A 86 -1.45 3.14 -9.97
C SER A 86 -1.32 4.16 -11.10
N GLY A 87 -0.14 4.75 -11.30
CA GLY A 87 0.09 5.70 -12.38
C GLY A 87 -0.07 5.10 -13.77
N ILE A 88 0.45 3.89 -14.00
CA ILE A 88 0.24 3.15 -15.26
C ILE A 88 -1.25 2.85 -15.46
N ALA A 89 -1.93 2.37 -14.42
CA ALA A 89 -3.35 2.07 -14.49
C ALA A 89 -4.19 3.32 -14.85
N ILE A 90 -3.91 4.47 -14.22
CA ILE A 90 -4.54 5.76 -14.56
C ILE A 90 -4.24 6.13 -16.01
N ALA A 91 -2.96 6.11 -16.41
CA ALA A 91 -2.54 6.48 -17.76
C ALA A 91 -3.25 5.66 -18.86
N LEU A 92 -3.41 4.35 -18.63
CA LEU A 92 -4.08 3.45 -19.57
C LEU A 92 -5.59 3.62 -19.60
N THR A 93 -6.20 4.24 -18.60
CA THR A 93 -7.66 4.34 -18.46
C THR A 93 -8.21 5.75 -18.61
N LEU A 94 -7.35 6.78 -18.59
CA LEU A 94 -7.72 8.20 -18.70
C LEU A 94 -8.69 8.48 -19.86
N ASP A 95 -8.41 7.94 -21.05
CA ASP A 95 -9.22 8.18 -22.27
C ASP A 95 -10.19 7.04 -22.61
N LEU A 96 -10.06 5.89 -21.94
CA LEU A 96 -10.87 4.70 -22.23
C LEU A 96 -12.10 4.59 -21.32
N ILE A 97 -12.04 5.15 -20.11
CA ILE A 97 -13.05 4.98 -19.07
C ILE A 97 -13.53 6.34 -18.59
N GLY A 98 -14.70 6.78 -19.08
CA GLY A 98 -15.33 8.03 -18.65
C GLY A 98 -15.86 7.99 -17.20
N ASN A 99 -16.06 6.79 -16.63
CA ASN A 99 -16.49 6.65 -15.25
C ASN A 99 -15.29 6.71 -14.29
N ARG A 100 -15.14 7.84 -13.60
CA ARG A 100 -14.08 8.07 -12.61
C ARG A 100 -13.99 7.00 -11.52
N ILE A 101 -15.12 6.51 -10.99
CA ILE A 101 -15.11 5.51 -9.91
C ILE A 101 -14.46 4.22 -10.40
N LEU A 102 -14.81 3.77 -11.60
CA LEU A 102 -14.23 2.56 -12.18
C LEU A 102 -12.73 2.73 -12.44
N ARG A 103 -12.34 3.91 -12.95
CA ARG A 103 -10.93 4.29 -13.15
C ARG A 103 -10.13 4.25 -11.85
N ASP A 104 -10.66 4.84 -10.79
CA ASP A 104 -10.02 4.88 -9.47
C ASP A 104 -9.88 3.47 -8.89
N ILE A 105 -10.90 2.62 -9.01
CA ILE A 105 -10.82 1.20 -8.60
C ILE A 105 -9.70 0.48 -9.35
N ILE A 106 -9.59 0.67 -10.67
CA ILE A 106 -8.52 0.05 -11.47
C ILE A 106 -7.14 0.57 -11.03
N ALA A 107 -7.01 1.86 -10.76
CA ALA A 107 -5.79 2.46 -10.24
C ALA A 107 -5.40 1.90 -8.86
N MET A 108 -6.37 1.74 -7.96
CA MET A 108 -6.18 1.12 -6.65
C MET A 108 -5.67 -0.31 -6.77
N ILE A 109 -6.32 -1.11 -7.63
CA ILE A 109 -5.92 -2.51 -7.88
C ILE A 109 -4.50 -2.55 -8.46
N GLY A 110 -4.23 -1.76 -9.51
CA GLY A 110 -2.93 -1.74 -10.18
C GLY A 110 -1.79 -1.33 -9.25
N GLY A 111 -2.00 -0.29 -8.44
CA GLY A 111 -1.01 0.15 -7.45
C GLY A 111 -0.80 -0.89 -6.36
N PHE A 112 -1.88 -1.38 -5.73
CA PHE A 112 -1.76 -2.36 -4.66
C PHE A 112 -1.07 -3.64 -5.13
N LEU A 113 -1.49 -4.22 -6.25
CA LEU A 113 -0.90 -5.46 -6.78
C LEU A 113 0.57 -5.29 -7.13
N THR A 114 0.95 -4.18 -7.75
CA THR A 114 2.35 -3.92 -8.12
C THR A 114 3.23 -3.74 -6.89
N GLY A 115 2.77 -2.94 -5.92
CA GLY A 115 3.47 -2.76 -4.65
C GLY A 115 3.61 -4.07 -3.87
N TRP A 116 2.53 -4.83 -3.76
CA TRP A 116 2.52 -6.14 -3.12
C TRP A 116 3.45 -7.13 -3.81
N LEU A 117 3.43 -7.20 -5.14
CA LEU A 117 4.28 -8.11 -5.92
C LEU A 117 5.77 -7.80 -5.72
N LEU A 118 6.15 -6.52 -5.71
CA LEU A 118 7.53 -6.12 -5.44
C LEU A 118 7.95 -6.47 -4.01
N PHE A 119 7.06 -6.25 -3.03
CA PHE A 119 7.31 -6.63 -1.64
C PHE A 119 7.49 -8.14 -1.49
N TRP A 120 6.59 -8.92 -2.11
CA TRP A 120 6.62 -10.39 -2.13
C TRP A 120 7.92 -10.91 -2.76
N TRP A 121 8.27 -10.39 -3.95
CA TRP A 121 9.48 -10.78 -4.67
C TRP A 121 10.76 -10.50 -3.88
N ARG A 122 10.78 -9.39 -3.13
CA ARG A 122 11.91 -8.99 -2.29
C ARG A 122 11.98 -9.76 -0.95
N ASN A 123 10.87 -10.34 -0.51
CA ASN A 123 10.76 -11.05 0.77
C ASN A 123 10.24 -12.48 0.62
N PRO A 124 10.88 -13.34 -0.20
CA PRO A 124 10.39 -14.68 -0.46
C PRO A 124 10.36 -15.56 0.80
N SER A 125 11.22 -15.29 1.79
CA SER A 125 11.26 -16.04 3.05
C SER A 125 9.98 -15.89 3.89
N LEU A 126 9.19 -14.82 3.69
CA LEU A 126 7.90 -14.62 4.38
C LEU A 126 6.77 -15.49 3.81
N TYR A 127 6.95 -16.02 2.60
CA TYR A 127 5.88 -16.67 1.83
C TYR A 127 6.25 -18.09 1.37
N ARG A 128 7.47 -18.55 1.66
CA ARG A 128 7.79 -19.96 1.50
C ARG A 128 7.06 -20.73 2.58
N LEU A 129 6.15 -21.59 2.15
CA LEU A 129 5.68 -22.71 2.96
C LEU A 129 6.91 -23.58 3.21
N THR A 130 7.41 -23.63 4.44
CA THR A 130 8.36 -24.66 4.84
C THR A 130 7.68 -26.01 4.68
N ASP A 131 8.22 -26.85 3.79
CA ASP A 131 8.03 -28.30 3.81
C ASP A 131 8.72 -28.90 5.05
#